data_AF-A0A2X4U674-F1
#
_entry.id   AF-A0A2X4U674-F1
#
_cell.length_a   1.000
_cell.length_b   1.000
_cell.length_c   1.000
_cell.angle_alpha   90.00
_cell.angle_beta   90.00
_cell.angle_gamma   90.00
#
_symmetry.space_group_name_H-M   'P 1'
#
loop_
_entity.id
_entity.type
_entity.pdbx_description
1 polymer ?
#
loop_
_entity_poly.entity_id
_entity_poly.type
_entity_poly.pdbx_seq_one_letter_code
_entity_poly.pdbx_strand_id
1 'polypeptide(L)'
;MNREGILKHIPWMLLGILGASCLGVVALRRGENISALWIIVASVAVYLVAYRYYSLYIATKVMKLDAFRATPAVVNNDGLNYVPTNKNVLFGHHFAAIAGAGPLVGPVLAAQVGYLPGTLWLLGGVVLAGAVQDFMVLFISSRRNGASLGEIIKKEMGPVPGTIALFGCFLIMIIILAVLALIVVKALAESPWGVFTVCATVPIALFMGIYMRFLRPAGWVKCR
;
A
#
# COMPACT_ATOMS: atom_id res chain seq x y z
N MET A 1 19.89 33.80 -6.40
CA MET A 1 19.52 32.43 -6.83
C MET A 1 20.40 31.45 -6.08
N ASN A 2 19.89 30.81 -5.00
CA ASN A 2 20.71 30.12 -4.00
C ASN A 2 21.35 28.83 -4.54
N ARG A 3 22.69 28.82 -4.71
CA ARG A 3 23.49 27.63 -5.11
C ARG A 3 23.29 26.43 -4.17
N GLU A 4 23.07 26.68 -2.88
CA GLU A 4 22.79 25.69 -1.84
C GLU A 4 21.52 24.85 -2.09
N GLY A 5 20.52 25.41 -2.78
CA GLY A 5 19.29 24.70 -3.12
C GLY A 5 19.50 23.72 -4.28
N ILE A 6 20.22 24.15 -5.32
CA ILE A 6 20.49 23.36 -6.53
C ILE A 6 21.39 22.16 -6.20
N LEU A 7 22.44 22.35 -5.38
CA LEU A 7 23.36 21.28 -4.95
C LEU A 7 22.64 20.13 -4.23
N LYS A 8 21.55 20.42 -3.49
CA LYS A 8 20.75 19.39 -2.81
C LYS A 8 19.93 18.53 -3.77
N HIS A 9 19.67 18.99 -4.98
CA HIS A 9 18.89 18.27 -6.00
C HIS A 9 19.76 17.46 -6.98
N ILE A 10 21.05 17.78 -7.10
CA ILE A 10 22.03 17.07 -7.94
C ILE A 10 22.11 15.55 -7.67
N PRO A 11 22.22 15.07 -6.41
CA PRO A 11 22.29 13.62 -6.17
C PRO A 11 21.01 12.89 -6.57
N TRP A 12 19.85 13.55 -6.52
CA TRP A 12 18.56 12.99 -6.94
C TRP A 12 18.38 13.01 -8.46
N MET A 13 18.94 14.02 -9.12
CA MET A 13 18.99 14.09 -10.57
C MET A 13 19.92 13.00 -11.12
N LEU A 14 21.05 12.75 -10.47
CA LEU A 14 21.92 11.60 -10.74
C LEU A 14 21.20 10.27 -10.51
N LEU A 15 20.45 10.12 -9.41
CA LEU A 15 19.65 8.93 -9.14
C LEU A 15 18.57 8.69 -10.21
N GLY A 16 17.91 9.76 -10.67
CA GLY A 16 16.92 9.71 -11.74
C GLY A 16 17.54 9.35 -13.10
N ILE A 17 18.70 9.91 -13.43
CA ILE A 17 19.47 9.56 -14.63
C ILE A 17 19.95 8.11 -14.56
N LEU A 18 20.36 7.63 -13.37
CA LEU A 18 20.76 6.25 -13.14
C LEU A 18 19.57 5.29 -13.27
N GLY A 19 18.39 5.66 -12.75
CA GLY A 19 17.15 4.92 -12.96
C GLY A 19 16.72 4.86 -14.43
N ALA A 20 16.81 5.99 -15.14
CA ALA A 20 16.47 6.10 -16.56
C ALA A 20 17.46 5.33 -17.46
N SER A 21 18.76 5.36 -17.13
CA SER A 21 19.78 4.59 -17.85
C SER A 21 19.66 3.09 -17.59
N CYS A 22 19.34 2.66 -16.36
CA CYS A 22 19.00 1.26 -16.06
C CYS A 22 17.75 0.79 -16.83
N LEU A 23 16.69 1.59 -16.88
CA LEU A 23 15.50 1.33 -17.70
C LEU A 23 15.83 1.28 -19.20
N GLY A 24 16.75 2.14 -19.66
CA GLY A 24 17.27 2.13 -21.03
C GLY A 24 18.06 0.86 -21.37
N VAL A 25 18.89 0.35 -20.45
CA VAL A 25 19.63 -0.91 -20.61
C VAL A 25 18.67 -2.10 -20.67
N VAL A 26 17.64 -2.12 -19.83
CA VAL A 26 16.56 -3.13 -19.86
C VAL A 26 15.76 -3.07 -21.16
N ALA A 27 15.56 -1.87 -21.73
CA ALA A 27 14.83 -1.68 -22.99
C ALA A 27 15.65 -2.11 -24.23
N LEU A 28 16.98 -1.94 -24.20
CA LEU A 28 17.87 -2.21 -25.33
C LEU A 28 18.36 -3.67 -25.40
N ARG A 29 18.42 -4.39 -24.28
CA ARG A 29 18.82 -5.81 -24.22
C ARG A 29 17.62 -6.77 -24.43
N ARG A 30 16.91 -6.65 -25.56
CA ARG A 30 15.79 -7.55 -25.96
C ARG A 30 16.30 -8.88 -26.54
N GLY A 31 17.00 -9.69 -25.74
CA GLY A 31 17.47 -11.01 -26.21
C GLY A 31 18.34 -11.83 -25.25
N GLU A 32 18.83 -11.27 -24.15
CA GLU A 32 19.55 -11.99 -23.10
C GLU A 32 18.74 -12.01 -21.80
N ASN A 33 19.03 -12.97 -20.90
CA ASN A 33 18.40 -13.04 -19.58
C ASN A 33 18.54 -11.69 -18.85
N ILE A 34 17.44 -10.94 -18.77
CA ILE A 34 17.41 -9.66 -18.07
C ILE A 34 17.60 -9.97 -16.58
N SER A 35 18.75 -9.57 -16.01
CA SER A 35 18.98 -9.74 -14.59
C SER A 35 17.97 -8.92 -13.80
N ALA A 36 17.24 -9.58 -12.90
CA ALA A 36 16.25 -8.96 -12.00
C ALA A 36 16.83 -7.78 -11.20
N LEU A 37 18.15 -7.77 -10.99
CA LEU A 37 18.87 -6.70 -10.33
C LEU A 37 18.70 -5.35 -11.04
N TRP A 38 18.67 -5.30 -12.37
CA TRP A 38 18.47 -4.05 -13.12
C TRP A 38 17.07 -3.46 -12.92
N ILE A 39 16.05 -4.33 -12.87
CA ILE A 39 14.67 -3.94 -12.62
C ILE A 39 14.53 -3.40 -11.20
N ILE A 40 15.13 -4.06 -10.21
CA ILE A 40 15.08 -3.64 -8.81
C ILE A 40 15.76 -2.28 -8.63
N VAL A 41 16.97 -2.11 -9.18
CA VAL A 41 17.72 -0.85 -9.07
C VAL A 41 16.99 0.30 -9.77
N ALA A 42 16.44 0.07 -10.96
CA ALA A 42 15.64 1.07 -11.66
C ALA A 42 14.38 1.45 -10.87
N SER A 43 13.69 0.46 -10.30
CA SER A 43 12.47 0.66 -9.51
C SER A 43 12.74 1.48 -8.24
N VAL A 44 13.78 1.12 -7.49
CA VAL A 44 14.19 1.83 -6.27
C VAL A 44 14.58 3.27 -6.61
N ALA A 45 15.34 3.50 -7.69
CA ALA A 45 15.71 4.84 -8.10
C ALA A 45 14.49 5.70 -8.45
N VAL A 46 13.54 5.18 -9.23
CA VAL A 46 12.30 5.88 -9.60
C VAL A 46 11.45 6.18 -8.36
N TYR A 47 11.25 5.21 -7.47
CA TYR A 47 10.46 5.41 -6.26
C TYR A 47 11.10 6.39 -5.28
N LEU A 48 12.43 6.40 -5.16
CA LEU A 48 13.14 7.37 -4.32
C LEU A 48 12.99 8.81 -4.83
N VAL A 49 13.11 9.00 -6.15
CA VAL A 49 12.89 10.31 -6.79
C VAL A 49 11.42 10.75 -6.63
N ALA A 50 10.48 9.86 -6.92
CA ALA A 50 9.04 10.12 -6.76
C ALA A 50 8.68 10.47 -5.31
N TYR A 51 9.20 9.71 -4.35
CA TYR A 51 9.00 9.98 -2.92
C TYR A 51 9.50 11.38 -2.56
N ARG A 52 10.66 11.80 -3.04
CA ARG A 52 11.20 13.12 -2.66
C ARG A 52 10.44 14.29 -3.29
N TYR A 53 10.12 14.23 -4.59
CA TYR A 53 9.53 15.38 -5.30
C TYR A 53 8.01 15.34 -5.31
N TYR A 54 7.44 14.21 -5.70
CA TYR A 54 6.00 14.10 -5.93
C TYR A 54 5.24 13.98 -4.61
N SER A 55 5.73 13.16 -3.66
CA SER A 55 5.06 13.05 -2.35
C SER A 55 5.11 14.38 -1.58
N LEU A 56 6.25 15.09 -1.63
CA LEU A 56 6.42 16.38 -0.96
C LEU A 56 5.52 17.46 -1.58
N TYR A 57 5.35 17.46 -2.90
CA TYR A 57 4.42 18.34 -3.60
C TYR A 57 2.98 18.09 -3.14
N ILE A 58 2.53 16.83 -3.11
CA ILE A 58 1.17 16.49 -2.67
C ILE A 58 0.97 16.85 -1.19
N ALA A 59 1.94 16.52 -0.34
CA ALA A 59 1.96 16.82 1.08
C ALA A 59 1.80 18.32 1.39
N THR A 60 2.55 19.17 0.69
CA THR A 60 2.63 20.61 1.00
C THR A 60 1.61 21.46 0.23
N LYS A 61 1.43 21.21 -1.08
CA LYS A 61 0.58 22.04 -1.94
C LYS A 61 -0.86 21.59 -1.98
N VAL A 62 -1.11 20.29 -2.03
CA VAL A 62 -2.48 19.74 -2.17
C VAL A 62 -3.12 19.55 -0.79
N MET A 63 -2.46 18.80 0.09
CA MET A 63 -3.05 18.39 1.37
C MET A 63 -2.78 19.37 2.51
N LYS A 64 -1.79 20.26 2.35
CA LYS A 64 -1.35 21.24 3.36
C LYS A 64 -1.25 20.58 4.73
N LEU A 65 -0.37 19.59 4.86
CA LEU A 65 -0.13 18.90 6.12
C LEU A 65 0.26 19.90 7.20
N ASP A 66 -0.45 19.84 8.32
CA ASP A 66 -0.15 20.60 9.52
C ASP A 66 0.39 19.63 10.57
N ALA A 67 1.63 19.86 11.02
CA ALA A 67 2.30 19.03 12.01
C ALA A 67 1.78 19.27 13.45
N PHE A 68 1.07 20.36 13.69
CA PHE A 68 0.53 20.71 15.02
C PHE A 68 -0.85 20.10 15.27
N ARG A 69 -1.49 19.52 14.25
CA ARG A 69 -2.81 18.91 14.40
C ARG A 69 -2.70 17.49 14.96
N ALA A 70 -3.18 17.30 16.19
CA ALA A 70 -3.28 15.98 16.79
C ALA A 70 -4.18 15.04 15.98
N THR A 71 -3.78 13.77 15.86
CA THR A 71 -4.57 12.74 15.19
C THR A 71 -5.76 12.33 16.07
N PRO A 72 -6.86 11.82 15.49
CA PRO A 72 -8.04 11.41 16.26
C PRO A 72 -7.74 10.34 17.32
N ALA A 73 -6.69 9.53 17.12
CA ALA A 73 -6.21 8.57 18.11
C ALA A 73 -5.68 9.21 19.41
N VAL A 74 -5.23 10.48 19.34
CA VAL A 74 -4.75 11.23 20.51
C VAL A 74 -5.88 12.09 21.10
N VAL A 75 -6.79 12.59 20.25
CA VAL A 75 -7.89 13.48 20.68
C VAL A 75 -9.02 12.70 21.36
N ASN A 76 -9.41 11.54 20.82
CA ASN A 76 -10.53 10.73 21.33
C ASN A 76 -10.02 9.45 22.00
N ASN A 77 -8.99 9.53 22.86
CA ASN A 77 -8.29 8.36 23.43
C ASN A 77 -9.19 7.53 24.37
N ASP A 78 -10.09 6.75 23.79
CA ASP A 78 -11.12 5.97 24.50
C ASP A 78 -10.63 4.57 24.91
N GLY A 79 -9.42 4.16 24.51
CA GLY A 79 -8.87 2.83 24.81
C GLY A 79 -9.50 1.67 24.01
N LEU A 80 -10.71 1.85 23.47
CA LEU A 80 -11.41 0.85 22.67
C LEU A 80 -11.25 1.09 21.17
N ASN A 81 -11.79 2.21 20.66
CA ASN A 81 -11.81 2.52 19.23
C ASN A 81 -10.63 3.39 18.77
N TYR A 82 -10.04 4.13 19.70
CA TYR A 82 -8.95 5.08 19.44
C TYR A 82 -7.87 4.86 20.49
N VAL A 83 -6.75 4.31 20.06
CA VAL A 83 -5.60 4.02 20.92
C VAL A 83 -4.34 4.57 20.24
N PRO A 84 -3.55 5.43 20.92
CA PRO A 84 -2.28 5.91 20.37
C PRO A 84 -1.33 4.72 20.23
N THR A 85 -1.15 4.29 18.99
CA THR A 85 -0.33 3.13 18.63
C THR A 85 1.00 3.61 18.04
N ASN A 86 2.06 2.81 18.21
CA ASN A 86 3.36 3.11 17.63
C ASN A 86 3.28 3.16 16.09
N LYS A 87 3.88 4.20 15.49
CA LYS A 87 3.95 4.40 14.03
C LYS A 87 4.47 3.19 13.25
N ASN A 88 5.40 2.42 13.82
CA ASN A 88 5.98 1.25 13.15
C ASN A 88 4.96 0.11 13.02
N VAL A 89 4.09 -0.05 14.02
CA VAL A 89 3.04 -1.06 14.01
C VAL A 89 1.95 -0.66 13.01
N LEU A 90 1.56 0.61 13.00
CA LEU A 90 0.58 1.14 12.05
C LEU A 90 1.07 1.01 10.59
N PHE A 91 2.35 1.31 10.35
CA PHE A 91 2.98 1.08 9.06
C PHE A 91 2.93 -0.40 8.66
N GLY A 92 3.23 -1.32 9.57
CA GLY A 92 3.14 -2.76 9.31
C GLY A 92 1.74 -3.22 8.89
N HIS A 93 0.68 -2.73 9.55
CA HIS A 93 -0.70 -3.05 9.18
C HIS A 93 -1.06 -2.52 7.81
N HIS A 94 -0.69 -1.27 7.51
CA HIS A 94 -0.97 -0.68 6.22
C HIS A 94 -0.16 -1.35 5.09
N PHE A 95 1.12 -1.64 5.34
CA PHE A 95 1.97 -2.37 4.42
C PHE A 95 1.44 -3.77 4.12
N ALA A 96 1.02 -4.52 5.15
CA ALA A 96 0.43 -5.84 4.98
C ALA A 96 -0.86 -5.80 4.14
N ALA A 97 -1.70 -4.78 4.32
CA ALA A 97 -2.92 -4.60 3.55
C ALA A 97 -2.67 -4.38 2.04
N ILE A 98 -1.63 -3.63 1.68
CA ILE A 98 -1.29 -3.33 0.27
C ILE A 98 -0.46 -4.46 -0.35
N ALA A 99 0.50 -5.01 0.39
CA ALA A 99 1.44 -6.00 -0.12
C ALA A 99 0.78 -7.33 -0.55
N GLY A 100 -0.45 -7.63 -0.10
CA GLY A 100 -1.15 -8.85 -0.50
C GLY A 100 -1.47 -8.93 -1.99
N ALA A 101 -1.90 -7.82 -2.60
CA ALA A 101 -2.35 -7.84 -4.00
C ALA A 101 -1.19 -7.81 -5.02
N GLY A 102 -0.07 -7.17 -4.69
CA GLY A 102 1.05 -6.95 -5.61
C GLY A 102 1.68 -8.25 -6.16
N PRO A 103 2.14 -9.17 -5.31
CA PRO A 103 2.75 -10.43 -5.72
C PRO A 103 1.79 -11.38 -6.45
N LEU A 104 0.48 -11.23 -6.25
CA LEU A 104 -0.53 -12.05 -6.90
C LEU A 104 -0.82 -11.59 -8.34
N VAL A 105 -0.89 -10.27 -8.56
CA VAL A 105 -1.22 -9.69 -9.87
C VAL A 105 0.02 -9.51 -10.75
N GLY A 106 1.19 -9.33 -10.15
CA GLY A 106 2.47 -9.12 -10.85
C GLY A 106 2.85 -10.20 -11.87
N PRO A 107 2.83 -11.50 -11.51
CA PRO A 107 3.15 -12.59 -12.44
C PRO A 107 2.17 -12.67 -13.62
N VAL A 108 0.89 -12.42 -13.36
CA VAL A 108 -0.16 -12.45 -14.40
C VAL A 108 0.07 -11.33 -15.42
N LEU A 109 0.35 -10.11 -14.95
CA LEU A 109 0.71 -9.00 -15.83
C LEU A 109 2.00 -9.28 -16.61
N ALA A 110 3.04 -9.78 -15.96
CA ALA A 110 4.30 -10.11 -16.63
C ALA A 110 4.13 -11.18 -17.72
N ALA A 111 3.25 -12.17 -17.51
CA ALA A 111 2.96 -13.22 -18.48
C ALA A 111 2.15 -12.71 -19.69
N GLN A 112 1.27 -11.74 -19.49
CA GLN A 112 0.35 -11.26 -20.55
C GLN A 112 0.93 -10.12 -21.38
N VAL A 113 1.55 -9.12 -20.75
CA VAL A 113 2.08 -7.93 -21.44
C VAL A 113 3.60 -7.97 -21.64
N GLY A 114 4.29 -8.89 -20.97
CA GLY A 114 5.75 -8.98 -20.99
C GLY A 114 6.40 -8.05 -19.96
N TYR A 115 7.67 -8.31 -19.66
CA TYR A 115 8.39 -7.68 -18.55
C TYR A 115 8.53 -6.15 -18.68
N LEU A 116 8.79 -5.63 -19.88
CA LEU A 116 9.05 -4.20 -20.08
C LEU A 116 7.79 -3.32 -19.87
N PRO A 117 6.66 -3.54 -20.59
CA PRO A 117 5.46 -2.73 -20.36
C PRO A 117 4.82 -3.02 -19.00
N GLY A 118 4.92 -4.25 -18.47
CA GLY A 118 4.47 -4.57 -17.12
C GLY A 118 5.23 -3.78 -16.05
N THR A 119 6.57 -3.67 -16.17
CA THR A 119 7.41 -2.90 -15.24
C THR A 119 7.13 -1.40 -15.35
N LEU A 120 7.00 -0.85 -16.55
CA LEU A 120 6.68 0.57 -16.74
C LEU A 120 5.31 0.93 -16.18
N TRP A 121 4.31 0.08 -16.38
CA TRP A 121 2.99 0.26 -15.80
C TRP A 121 3.00 0.17 -14.28
N LEU A 122 3.74 -0.79 -13.71
CA LEU A 122 3.92 -0.90 -12.27
C LEU A 122 4.56 0.37 -11.68
N LEU A 123 5.66 0.84 -12.28
CA LEU A 123 6.35 2.04 -11.80
C LEU A 123 5.49 3.30 -11.93
N GLY A 124 4.92 3.54 -13.11
CA GLY A 124 4.09 4.71 -13.36
C GLY A 124 2.77 4.69 -12.58
N GLY A 125 2.06 3.55 -12.61
CA GLY A 125 0.77 3.39 -11.95
C GLY A 125 0.86 3.52 -10.43
N VAL A 126 1.89 2.93 -9.80
CA VAL A 126 2.08 3.05 -8.34
C VAL A 126 2.44 4.48 -7.97
N VAL A 127 3.32 5.16 -8.72
CA VAL A 127 3.73 6.53 -8.41
C VAL A 127 2.60 7.53 -8.61
N LEU A 128 1.89 7.46 -9.73
CA LEU A 128 0.92 8.48 -10.14
C LEU A 128 -0.47 8.28 -9.51
N ALA A 129 -0.92 7.03 -9.41
CA ALA A 129 -2.28 6.72 -8.97
C ALA A 129 -2.30 6.04 -7.59
N GLY A 130 -1.60 4.91 -7.44
CA GLY A 130 -1.72 4.06 -6.24
C GLY A 130 -1.30 4.77 -4.96
N ALA A 131 -0.03 5.20 -4.88
CA ALA A 131 0.51 5.85 -3.69
C ALA A 131 -0.21 7.16 -3.35
N VAL A 132 -0.67 7.89 -4.38
CA VAL A 132 -1.42 9.14 -4.20
C VAL A 132 -2.81 8.87 -3.66
N GLN A 133 -3.52 7.90 -4.22
CA GLN A 133 -4.85 7.49 -3.77
C GLN A 133 -4.81 7.05 -2.30
N ASP A 134 -3.91 6.15 -1.94
CA ASP A 134 -3.81 5.64 -0.56
C ASP A 134 -3.48 6.77 0.43
N PHE A 135 -2.52 7.63 0.07
CA PHE A 135 -2.16 8.78 0.89
C PHE A 135 -3.35 9.74 1.07
N MET A 136 -4.08 10.05 0.00
CA MET A 136 -5.23 10.96 0.05
C MET A 136 -6.38 10.38 0.89
N VAL A 137 -6.72 9.12 0.68
CA VAL A 137 -7.82 8.44 1.40
C VAL A 137 -7.52 8.35 2.89
N LEU A 138 -6.30 7.94 3.27
CA LEU A 138 -5.88 7.87 4.67
C LEU A 138 -5.96 9.25 5.35
N PHE A 139 -5.51 10.29 4.66
CA PHE A 139 -5.51 11.64 5.23
C PHE A 139 -6.92 12.21 5.39
N ILE A 140 -7.80 12.01 4.40
CA ILE A 140 -9.20 12.43 4.46
C ILE A 140 -9.93 11.68 5.60
N SER A 141 -9.71 10.37 5.73
CA SER A 141 -10.30 9.56 6.80
C SER A 141 -9.81 10.03 8.18
N SER A 142 -8.51 10.27 8.35
CA SER A 142 -7.93 10.78 9.60
C SER A 142 -8.52 12.13 10.03
N ARG A 143 -8.79 13.03 9.08
CA ARG A 143 -9.45 14.32 9.37
C ARG A 143 -10.92 14.18 9.81
N ARG A 144 -11.57 13.05 9.53
CA ARG A 144 -12.97 12.76 9.89
C ARG A 144 -13.08 11.66 10.94
N ASN A 145 -12.18 11.64 11.91
CA ASN A 145 -12.14 10.69 13.02
C ASN A 145 -12.04 9.21 12.58
N GLY A 146 -11.37 8.93 11.46
CA GLY A 146 -11.22 7.55 10.96
C GLY A 146 -12.50 6.97 10.32
N ALA A 147 -13.44 7.83 9.91
CA ALA A 147 -14.65 7.39 9.23
C ALA A 147 -14.32 6.63 7.92
N SER A 148 -15.15 5.63 7.60
CA SER A 148 -15.08 4.91 6.32
C SER A 148 -15.43 5.85 5.16
N LEU A 149 -14.88 5.60 3.97
CA LEU A 149 -15.17 6.41 2.78
C LEU A 149 -16.68 6.53 2.50
N GLY A 150 -17.45 5.46 2.68
CA GLY A 150 -18.90 5.48 2.52
C GLY A 150 -19.61 6.41 3.51
N GLU A 151 -19.20 6.41 4.78
CA GLU A 151 -19.72 7.35 5.78
C GLU A 151 -19.32 8.80 5.49
N ILE A 152 -18.14 9.02 4.91
CA ILE A 152 -17.71 10.35 4.47
C ILE A 152 -18.59 10.85 3.32
N ILE A 153 -18.86 9.99 2.32
CA ILE A 153 -19.75 10.32 1.19
C ILE A 153 -21.16 10.60 1.70
N LYS A 154 -21.65 9.82 2.66
CA LYS A 154 -22.97 10.01 3.27
C LYS A 154 -23.12 11.37 3.95
N LYS A 155 -22.07 11.85 4.63
CA LYS A 155 -22.07 13.16 5.30
C LYS A 155 -22.02 14.33 4.33
N GLU A 156 -21.37 14.18 3.17
CA GLU A 156 -21.18 15.26 2.19
C GLU A 156 -22.28 15.33 1.13
N MET A 157 -22.75 14.19 0.63
CA MET A 157 -23.72 14.12 -0.47
C MET A 157 -25.14 13.72 -0.01
N GLY A 158 -25.30 13.39 1.27
CA GLY A 158 -26.58 12.98 1.85
C GLY A 158 -26.78 11.45 1.94
N PRO A 159 -27.91 11.01 2.52
CA PRO A 159 -28.13 9.61 2.90
C PRO A 159 -28.26 8.66 1.71
N VAL A 160 -28.88 9.10 0.61
CA VAL A 160 -29.11 8.27 -0.59
C VAL A 160 -27.79 7.91 -1.29
N PRO A 161 -26.96 8.87 -1.74
CA PRO A 161 -25.68 8.54 -2.38
C PRO A 161 -24.69 7.86 -1.44
N GLY A 162 -24.71 8.18 -0.14
CA GLY A 162 -23.88 7.49 0.85
C GLY A 162 -24.19 6.00 0.98
N THR A 163 -25.47 5.64 0.98
CA THR A 163 -25.90 4.22 1.08
C THR A 163 -25.56 3.45 -0.20
N ILE A 164 -25.73 4.07 -1.36
CA ILE A 164 -25.33 3.49 -2.66
C ILE A 164 -23.82 3.27 -2.70
N ALA A 165 -23.01 4.24 -2.24
CA ALA A 165 -21.56 4.12 -2.21
C ALA A 165 -21.09 3.01 -1.26
N LEU A 166 -21.72 2.88 -0.09
CA LEU A 166 -21.45 1.78 0.85
C LEU A 166 -21.75 0.41 0.23
N PHE A 167 -22.90 0.27 -0.42
CA PHE A 167 -23.28 -0.96 -1.11
C PHE A 167 -22.36 -1.28 -2.29
N GLY A 168 -22.01 -0.27 -3.09
CA GLY A 168 -21.08 -0.42 -4.21
C GLY A 168 -19.69 -0.83 -3.75
N CYS A 169 -19.17 -0.21 -2.68
CA CYS A 169 -17.88 -0.59 -2.09
C CYS A 169 -17.89 -2.05 -1.59
N PHE A 170 -18.97 -2.46 -0.91
CA PHE A 170 -19.15 -3.84 -0.47
C PHE A 170 -19.16 -4.83 -1.65
N LEU A 171 -19.86 -4.51 -2.73
CA LEU A 171 -19.93 -5.36 -3.93
C LEU A 171 -18.56 -5.48 -4.62
N ILE A 172 -17.84 -4.37 -4.77
CA ILE A 172 -16.47 -4.38 -5.34
C ILE A 172 -15.52 -5.21 -4.48
N MET A 173 -15.61 -5.10 -3.15
CA MET A 173 -14.79 -5.91 -2.24
C MET A 173 -15.02 -7.41 -2.43
N ILE A 174 -16.28 -7.84 -2.63
CA ILE A 174 -16.60 -9.25 -2.93
C ILE A 174 -15.96 -9.68 -4.25
N ILE A 175 -16.07 -8.87 -5.31
CA ILE A 175 -15.50 -9.21 -6.61
C ILE A 175 -13.98 -9.37 -6.52
N ILE A 176 -13.29 -8.42 -5.87
CA ILE A 176 -11.82 -8.48 -5.74
C ILE A 176 -11.39 -9.70 -4.92
N LEU A 177 -12.06 -9.99 -3.80
CA LEU A 177 -11.78 -11.19 -3.00
C LEU A 177 -12.01 -12.48 -3.80
N ALA A 178 -13.06 -12.55 -4.60
CA ALA A 178 -13.33 -13.69 -5.47
C ALA A 178 -12.23 -13.89 -6.52
N VAL A 179 -11.80 -12.81 -7.20
CA VAL A 179 -10.73 -12.88 -8.20
C VAL A 179 -9.40 -13.29 -7.57
N LEU A 180 -9.04 -12.72 -6.42
CA LEU A 180 -7.80 -13.08 -5.72
C LEU A 180 -7.83 -14.54 -5.24
N ALA A 181 -8.98 -15.01 -4.71
CA ALA A 181 -9.16 -16.40 -4.33
C ALA A 181 -8.98 -17.34 -5.54
N LEU A 182 -9.53 -17.00 -6.71
CA LEU A 182 -9.36 -17.80 -7.93
C LEU A 182 -7.89 -17.89 -8.38
N ILE A 183 -7.13 -16.78 -8.31
CA ILE A 183 -5.70 -16.78 -8.65
C ILE A 183 -4.92 -17.67 -7.69
N VAL A 184 -5.19 -17.55 -6.38
CA VAL A 184 -4.54 -18.35 -5.34
C VAL A 184 -4.84 -19.85 -5.51
N VAL A 185 -6.10 -20.22 -5.76
CA VAL A 185 -6.47 -21.62 -5.99
C VAL A 185 -5.75 -22.18 -7.21
N LYS A 186 -5.67 -21.43 -8.31
CA LYS A 186 -4.94 -21.87 -9.51
C LYS A 186 -3.44 -22.00 -9.25
N ALA A 187 -2.85 -21.10 -8.47
CA ALA A 187 -1.43 -21.16 -8.12
C ALA A 187 -1.10 -22.33 -7.19
N LEU A 188 -2.01 -22.71 -6.30
CA LEU A 188 -1.83 -23.81 -5.33
C LEU A 188 -2.25 -25.17 -5.88
N ALA A 189 -3.10 -25.23 -6.91
CA ALA A 189 -3.58 -26.49 -7.49
C ALA A 189 -2.46 -27.40 -8.01
N GLU A 190 -1.34 -26.81 -8.45
CA GLU A 190 -0.18 -27.56 -8.93
C GLU A 190 0.87 -27.89 -7.83
N SER A 191 0.69 -27.40 -6.60
CA SER A 191 1.65 -27.59 -5.50
C SER A 191 1.02 -28.15 -4.22
N PRO A 192 1.24 -29.44 -3.91
CA PRO A 192 0.77 -30.08 -2.68
C PRO A 192 1.27 -29.38 -1.40
N TRP A 193 2.47 -28.79 -1.45
CA TRP A 193 3.05 -28.02 -0.37
C TRP A 193 2.22 -26.78 -0.01
N GLY A 194 1.61 -26.15 -1.03
CA GLY A 194 0.76 -24.99 -0.85
C GLY A 194 -0.48 -25.29 0.00
N VAL A 195 -1.20 -26.38 -0.34
CA VAL A 195 -2.38 -26.82 0.41
C VAL A 195 -2.01 -27.17 1.87
N PHE A 196 -0.88 -27.87 2.08
CA PHE A 196 -0.41 -28.18 3.44
C PHE A 196 -0.16 -26.92 4.27
N THR A 197 0.53 -25.92 3.72
CA THR A 197 0.79 -24.67 4.45
C THR A 197 -0.48 -23.91 4.81
N VAL A 198 -1.47 -23.81 3.90
CA VAL A 198 -2.75 -23.18 4.19
C VAL A 198 -3.52 -23.97 5.25
N CYS A 199 -3.62 -25.29 5.11
CA CYS A 199 -4.24 -26.15 6.11
C CYS A 199 -3.57 -26.06 7.48
N ALA A 200 -2.25 -25.87 7.54
CA ALA A 200 -1.51 -25.69 8.78
C ALA A 200 -1.70 -24.29 9.42
N THR A 201 -1.98 -23.24 8.64
CA THR A 201 -2.26 -21.90 9.21
C THR A 201 -3.57 -21.84 9.99
N VAL A 202 -4.58 -22.63 9.62
CA VAL A 202 -5.89 -22.69 10.31
C VAL A 202 -5.76 -23.12 11.78
N PRO A 203 -5.13 -24.25 12.14
CA PRO A 203 -4.94 -24.65 13.53
C PRO A 203 -3.99 -23.70 14.28
N ILE A 204 -2.96 -23.16 13.63
CA ILE A 204 -2.08 -22.15 14.25
C ILE A 204 -2.88 -20.90 14.61
N ALA A 205 -3.75 -20.42 13.73
CA ALA A 205 -4.60 -19.26 13.98
C ALA A 205 -5.62 -19.53 15.10
N LEU A 206 -6.23 -20.72 15.13
CA LEU A 206 -7.12 -21.14 16.21
C LEU A 206 -6.38 -21.21 17.55
N PHE A 207 -5.19 -21.82 17.57
CA PHE A 207 -4.36 -21.90 18.77
C PHE A 207 -3.93 -20.53 19.26
N MET A 208 -3.46 -19.66 18.36
CA MET A 208 -3.08 -18.27 18.68
C MET A 208 -4.28 -17.47 19.21
N GLY A 209 -5.46 -17.62 18.61
CA GLY A 209 -6.69 -16.98 19.06
C GLY A 209 -7.12 -17.43 20.46
N ILE A 210 -7.04 -18.73 20.74
CA ILE A 210 -7.31 -19.29 22.08
C ILE A 210 -6.24 -18.81 23.08
N TYR A 211 -4.97 -18.83 22.70
CA TYR A 211 -3.86 -18.39 23.55
C TYR A 211 -4.00 -16.90 23.94
N MET A 212 -4.31 -16.03 22.99
CA MET A 212 -4.52 -14.60 23.24
C MET A 212 -5.76 -14.33 24.10
N ARG A 213 -6.82 -15.14 23.96
CA ARG A 213 -8.07 -14.96 24.73
C ARG A 213 -7.98 -15.52 26.16
N PHE A 214 -7.34 -16.67 26.35
CA PHE A 214 -7.37 -17.40 27.63
C PHE A 214 -6.05 -17.39 28.41
N LEU A 215 -4.89 -17.42 27.76
CA LEU A 215 -3.59 -17.51 28.46
C LEU A 215 -2.92 -16.15 28.72
N ARG A 216 -3.22 -15.11 27.93
CA ARG A 216 -2.63 -13.78 28.16
C ARG A 216 -3.60 -12.61 27.96
N PRO A 217 -4.62 -12.44 28.84
CA PRO A 217 -5.52 -11.29 28.78
C PRO A 217 -4.83 -9.95 29.11
N ALA A 218 -3.70 -9.96 29.82
CA ALA A 218 -3.20 -8.79 30.56
C ALA A 218 -2.00 -8.05 29.94
N GLY A 219 -1.63 -8.30 28.67
CA GLY A 219 -0.36 -7.80 28.13
C GLY A 219 -0.38 -6.48 27.35
N TRP A 220 -1.47 -6.17 26.65
CA TRP A 220 -1.45 -5.09 25.63
C TRP A 220 -2.64 -4.13 25.69
N VAL A 221 -3.68 -4.43 26.47
CA VAL A 221 -4.82 -3.54 26.70
C VAL A 221 -4.73 -2.96 28.11
N LYS A 222 -3.64 -2.24 28.38
CA LYS A 222 -3.65 -1.25 29.47
C LYS A 222 -4.01 0.08 28.82
N CYS A 223 -5.29 0.23 28.54
CA CYS A 223 -5.87 1.55 28.30
C CYS A 223 -5.70 2.31 29.61
N ARG A 224 -4.85 3.32 29.57
CA ARG A 224 -4.80 4.37 30.59
C ARG A 224 -5.38 5.61 29.95
#